data_AF-A0AAN7VQV4-F1
#
_entry.id   AF-A0AAN7VQV4-F1
#
_cell.length_a   1.000
_cell.length_b   1.000
_cell.length_c   1.000
_cell.angle_alpha   90.00
_cell.angle_beta   90.00
_cell.angle_gamma   90.00
#
_symmetry.space_group_name_H-M   'P 1'
#
loop_
_entity.id
_entity.type
_entity.pdbx_description
1 polymer ?
#
loop_
_entity_poly.entity_id
_entity_poly.type
_entity_poly.pdbx_seq_one_letter_code
_entity_poly.pdbx_strand_id
1 'polypeptide(L)'
;MCASTIKLHPEDFLCAVCKNYLSSAPIYLSEDSRDICNDCVQANVDIPYRNVALEKILVNIFFPCENEIYGCTMAYKFGEEEEHRSKCFFKQVHCPFRRNHVCQWNGTYGKIHEHLNREHDTLITKDAKFLINLNKNDRRTFVVSNGNFSVVDYMYDINSGILKYNIAIFEPNIPEQKSTIKLVSKCDPDSMIQVKGGECVSYNKELFKWIPENIIDMNKMKLLLNNPTSVWMCFTVPVQQNTNANLVLSTILNFFKCGQCTYNLKLPIFEQNNKLICIYCYYSPLITKQNCKMIPSNSSLSRFLAEENYQCRNDHCGEIIKGYSIVNHEITCPFRVHKCFVCNKELLQSVAKEHYVEHGIEYFTDEHNQKNVNNQQRKQQTSYYNNQQILQLKTIFTMLENEIIYITYKYNNAQFTLKVQQDFIVHNYKLNMELQCTHDQCKFRSEKFVFNAYYQEVTLLASELPKCFHGQVNVRLYFSYC
;
A
#
# COMPACT_ATOMS: atom_id res chain seq x y z
N MET A 1 46.66 -6.92 -19.24
CA MET A 1 45.73 -5.81 -19.60
C MET A 1 44.70 -5.73 -18.49
N CYS A 2 44.71 -4.65 -17.69
CA CYS A 2 43.70 -4.45 -16.66
C CYS A 2 42.36 -4.14 -17.33
N ALA A 3 41.40 -5.05 -17.24
CA ALA A 3 40.02 -4.75 -17.60
C ALA A 3 39.45 -3.82 -16.53
N SER A 4 39.60 -2.51 -16.71
CA SER A 4 38.85 -1.52 -15.96
C SER A 4 37.38 -1.66 -16.31
N THR A 5 36.63 -2.39 -15.49
CA THR A 5 35.17 -2.48 -15.63
C THR A 5 34.60 -1.11 -15.29
N ILE A 6 34.14 -0.37 -16.30
CA ILE A 6 33.41 0.88 -16.09
C ILE A 6 32.16 0.52 -15.28
N LYS A 7 32.07 1.02 -14.05
CA LYS A 7 30.86 0.90 -13.24
C LYS A 7 29.89 1.97 -13.73
N LEU A 8 28.81 1.53 -14.38
CA LEU A 8 27.73 2.40 -14.82
C LEU A 8 26.70 2.49 -13.70
N HIS A 9 26.41 3.70 -13.22
CA HIS A 9 25.43 3.92 -12.17
C HIS A 9 24.10 4.38 -12.78
N PRO A 10 22.94 3.87 -12.32
CA PRO A 10 21.63 4.27 -12.87
C PRO A 10 21.38 5.78 -12.80
N GLU A 11 21.93 6.45 -11.78
CA GLU A 11 21.85 7.90 -11.56
C GLU A 11 22.51 8.73 -12.68
N ASP A 12 23.40 8.11 -13.48
CA ASP A 12 24.05 8.76 -14.62
C ASP A 12 23.12 8.84 -15.84
N PHE A 13 21.99 8.11 -15.84
CA PHE A 13 21.11 7.94 -17.00
C PHE A 13 19.72 8.52 -16.73
N LEU A 14 19.65 9.85 -16.69
CA LEU A 14 18.43 10.60 -16.44
C LEU A 14 18.01 11.38 -17.69
N CYS A 15 16.70 11.42 -17.94
CA CYS A 15 16.13 12.27 -18.98
C CYS A 15 16.42 13.74 -18.67
N ALA A 16 16.93 14.47 -19.65
CA ALA A 16 17.28 15.88 -19.50
C ALA A 16 16.08 16.77 -19.16
N VAL A 17 14.87 16.37 -19.54
CA VAL A 17 13.61 17.10 -19.35
C VAL A 17 12.95 16.74 -18.03
N CYS A 18 12.45 15.49 -17.88
CA CYS A 18 11.68 15.09 -16.70
C CYS A 18 12.52 14.63 -15.50
N LYS A 19 13.83 14.42 -15.69
CA LYS A 19 14.75 13.86 -14.68
C LYS A 19 14.41 12.45 -14.20
N ASN A 20 13.51 11.74 -14.87
CA ASN A 20 13.29 10.30 -14.63
C ASN A 20 14.40 9.47 -15.25
N TYR A 21 14.58 8.24 -14.77
CA TYR A 21 15.51 7.28 -15.35
C TYR A 21 15.19 6.99 -16.83
N LEU A 22 16.24 6.87 -17.65
CA LEU A 22 16.14 6.44 -19.04
C LEU A 22 16.01 4.91 -19.09
N SER A 23 14.93 4.38 -18.50
CA SER A 23 14.82 2.96 -18.21
C SER A 23 14.05 2.13 -19.23
N SER A 24 13.61 2.76 -20.31
CA SER A 24 12.90 2.12 -21.42
C SER A 24 13.25 2.79 -22.76
N ALA A 25 13.17 2.01 -23.83
CA ALA A 25 13.32 2.51 -25.20
C ALA A 25 11.96 3.02 -25.74
N PRO A 26 11.95 3.92 -26.72
CA PRO A 26 13.10 4.58 -27.34
C PRO A 26 13.71 5.72 -26.49
N ILE A 27 15.03 5.87 -26.58
CA ILE A 27 15.76 7.02 -26.03
C ILE A 27 16.23 7.90 -27.18
N TYR A 28 16.14 9.21 -26.98
CA TYR A 28 16.42 10.22 -27.98
C TYR A 28 17.56 11.15 -27.56
N LEU A 29 18.30 11.64 -28.53
CA LEU A 29 19.35 12.65 -28.35
C LEU A 29 18.86 13.97 -28.93
N SER A 30 18.85 15.01 -28.10
CA SER A 30 18.60 16.40 -28.51
C SER A 30 19.77 16.98 -29.31
N GLU A 31 19.54 18.08 -30.05
CA GLU A 31 20.60 18.84 -30.73
C GLU A 31 21.72 19.27 -29.78
N ASP A 32 21.38 19.60 -28.52
CA ASP A 32 22.34 19.94 -27.47
C ASP A 32 23.08 18.70 -26.89
N SER A 33 22.99 17.53 -27.53
CA SER A 33 23.60 16.27 -27.07
C SER A 33 23.14 15.81 -25.68
N ARG A 34 21.86 16.03 -25.36
CA ARG A 34 21.23 15.60 -24.10
C ARG A 34 20.25 14.46 -24.35
N ASP A 35 20.26 13.46 -23.49
CA ASP A 35 19.36 12.29 -23.60
C ASP A 35 17.94 12.60 -23.09
N ILE A 36 16.93 12.19 -23.85
CA ILE A 36 15.50 12.45 -23.61
C ILE A 36 14.73 11.13 -23.72
N CYS A 37 13.82 10.87 -22.78
CA CYS A 37 12.93 9.70 -22.83
C CYS A 37 11.82 9.87 -23.88
N ASN A 38 11.21 8.76 -24.30
CA ASN A 38 10.11 8.73 -25.25
C ASN A 38 8.95 9.68 -24.89
N ASP A 39 8.53 9.69 -23.62
CA ASP A 39 7.37 10.47 -23.16
C ASP A 39 7.60 11.99 -23.31
N CYS A 40 8.84 12.45 -23.10
CA CYS A 40 9.17 13.87 -23.22
C CYS A 40 9.30 14.32 -24.68
N VAL A 41 9.71 13.42 -25.57
CA VAL A 41 9.77 13.70 -27.02
C VAL A 41 8.39 13.87 -27.62
N GLN A 42 7.41 13.05 -27.20
CA GLN A 42 6.04 13.17 -27.69
C GLN A 42 5.36 14.49 -27.28
N ALA A 43 5.88 15.17 -26.24
CA ALA A 43 5.28 16.37 -25.68
C ALA A 43 5.84 17.69 -26.23
N ASN A 44 7.10 17.74 -26.72
CA ASN A 44 7.73 18.95 -27.27
C ASN A 44 9.04 18.62 -28.06
N VAL A 45 9.30 19.43 -29.10
CA VAL A 45 10.56 19.67 -29.85
C VAL A 45 10.78 18.87 -31.16
N ASP A 46 11.34 19.61 -32.13
CA ASP A 46 11.88 19.22 -33.43
C ASP A 46 12.83 18.00 -33.41
N ILE A 47 12.77 17.24 -34.51
CA ILE A 47 13.46 16.01 -34.91
C ILE A 47 14.56 15.50 -33.96
N PRO A 48 14.22 14.62 -33.00
CA PRO A 48 15.24 13.95 -32.19
C PRO A 48 15.82 12.71 -32.88
N TYR A 49 17.13 12.51 -32.77
CA TYR A 49 17.80 11.29 -33.22
C TYR A 49 17.66 10.20 -32.16
N ARG A 50 17.22 9.00 -32.52
CA ARG A 50 17.15 7.88 -31.57
C ARG A 50 18.57 7.44 -31.17
N ASN A 51 18.87 7.49 -29.87
CA ASN A 51 20.16 7.09 -29.31
C ASN A 51 20.24 5.57 -29.10
N VAL A 52 20.25 4.82 -30.20
CA VAL A 52 20.33 3.33 -30.18
C VAL A 52 21.61 2.82 -29.51
N ALA A 53 22.69 3.62 -29.54
CA ALA A 53 23.95 3.28 -28.87
C ALA A 53 23.75 3.23 -27.35
N LEU A 54 23.13 4.27 -26.78
CA LEU A 54 22.80 4.28 -25.35
C LEU A 54 21.81 3.17 -25.00
N GLU A 55 20.77 2.94 -25.79
CA GLU A 55 19.84 1.82 -25.57
C GLU A 55 20.59 0.48 -25.45
N LYS A 56 21.55 0.20 -26.35
CA LYS A 56 22.37 -1.02 -26.31
C LYS A 56 23.25 -1.13 -25.07
N ILE A 57 23.79 0.00 -24.59
CA ILE A 57 24.58 0.05 -23.35
C ILE A 57 23.68 -0.26 -22.15
N LEU A 58 22.48 0.32 -22.13
CA LEU A 58 21.53 0.20 -21.03
C LEU A 58 20.87 -1.16 -20.91
N VAL A 59 20.88 -2.02 -21.96
CA VAL A 59 20.27 -3.37 -21.92
C VAL A 59 20.68 -4.15 -20.67
N ASN A 60 21.89 -3.99 -20.14
CA ASN A 60 22.36 -4.73 -18.95
C ASN A 60 22.29 -3.94 -17.64
N ILE A 61 21.77 -2.72 -17.67
CA ILE A 61 21.61 -1.85 -16.51
C ILE A 61 20.25 -2.09 -15.86
N PHE A 62 20.25 -2.01 -14.53
CA PHE A 62 19.07 -2.14 -13.71
C PHE A 62 18.76 -0.80 -13.07
N PHE A 63 17.53 -0.35 -13.23
CA PHE A 63 17.06 0.92 -12.70
C PHE A 63 16.26 0.66 -11.42
N PRO A 64 16.49 1.43 -10.34
CA PRO A 64 15.67 1.33 -9.14
C PRO A 64 14.25 1.80 -9.45
N CYS A 65 13.28 1.27 -8.70
CA CYS A 65 11.89 1.68 -8.82
C CYS A 65 11.70 3.16 -8.49
N GLU A 66 10.92 3.89 -9.30
CA GLU A 66 10.47 5.24 -8.97
C GLU A 66 9.74 5.33 -7.61
N ASN A 67 9.17 4.21 -7.15
CA ASN A 67 8.46 4.10 -5.88
C ASN A 67 9.38 3.64 -4.72
N GLU A 68 10.71 3.70 -4.89
CA GLU A 68 11.67 3.41 -3.81
C GLU A 68 11.43 4.28 -2.57
N ILE A 69 11.10 5.55 -2.77
CA ILE A 69 10.71 6.49 -1.70
C ILE A 69 9.47 6.03 -0.91
N TYR A 70 8.63 5.18 -1.49
CA TYR A 70 7.44 4.62 -0.84
C TYR A 70 7.70 3.23 -0.25
N GLY A 71 8.91 2.68 -0.41
CA GLY A 71 9.34 1.38 0.11
C GLY A 71 9.62 0.32 -0.94
N CYS A 72 9.54 0.63 -2.24
CA CYS A 72 9.87 -0.35 -3.28
C CYS A 72 11.37 -0.60 -3.38
N THR A 73 11.84 -1.75 -2.95
CA THR A 73 13.26 -2.11 -3.05
C THR A 73 13.63 -2.76 -4.38
N MET A 74 12.71 -2.86 -5.33
CA MET A 74 12.92 -3.55 -6.60
C MET A 74 13.72 -2.67 -7.58
N ALA A 75 14.57 -3.33 -8.36
CA ALA A 75 15.18 -2.77 -9.55
C ALA A 75 14.81 -3.63 -10.75
N TYR A 76 14.57 -3.02 -11.90
CA TYR A 76 14.15 -3.69 -13.12
C TYR A 76 15.16 -3.44 -14.24
N LYS A 77 15.28 -4.37 -15.18
CA LYS A 77 16.19 -4.22 -16.32
C LYS A 77 15.67 -3.15 -17.28
N PHE A 78 16.56 -2.53 -18.04
CA PHE A 78 16.15 -1.67 -19.15
C PHE A 78 15.10 -2.35 -20.05
N GLY A 79 13.96 -1.69 -20.24
CA GLY A 79 12.80 -2.19 -20.99
C GLY A 79 11.75 -2.94 -20.15
N GLU A 80 12.04 -3.30 -18.91
CA GLU A 80 11.09 -4.02 -18.01
C GLU A 80 10.34 -3.07 -17.07
N GLU A 81 10.52 -1.76 -17.24
CA GLU A 81 9.90 -0.73 -16.40
C GLU A 81 8.39 -0.89 -16.30
N GLU A 82 7.69 -1.01 -17.43
CA GLU A 82 6.23 -1.07 -17.44
C GLU A 82 5.70 -2.33 -16.77
N GLU A 83 6.40 -3.45 -16.97
CA GLU A 83 6.07 -4.70 -16.30
C GLU A 83 6.22 -4.54 -14.78
N HIS A 84 7.31 -3.95 -14.30
CA HIS A 84 7.44 -3.71 -12.87
C HIS A 84 6.44 -2.67 -12.36
N ARG A 85 6.28 -1.54 -13.05
CA ARG A 85 5.42 -0.41 -12.65
C ARG A 85 3.95 -0.82 -12.55
N SER A 86 3.47 -1.66 -13.47
CA SER A 86 2.11 -2.22 -13.39
C SER A 86 1.92 -3.13 -12.17
N LYS A 87 2.99 -3.82 -11.75
CA LYS A 87 3.01 -4.74 -10.60
C LYS A 87 3.43 -4.15 -9.27
N CYS A 88 3.97 -2.93 -9.27
CA CYS A 88 4.59 -2.36 -8.09
C CYS A 88 3.54 -2.12 -7.00
N PHE A 89 3.67 -2.82 -5.87
CA PHE A 89 2.78 -2.70 -4.71
C PHE A 89 2.86 -1.33 -4.03
N PHE A 90 3.95 -0.61 -4.28
CA PHE A 90 4.22 0.72 -3.77
C PHE A 90 3.80 1.82 -4.74
N LYS A 91 3.28 1.47 -5.93
CA LYS A 91 2.72 2.45 -6.86
C LYS A 91 1.61 3.21 -6.16
N GLN A 92 1.60 4.52 -6.33
CA GLN A 92 0.55 5.36 -5.78
C GLN A 92 -0.77 5.12 -6.54
N VAL A 93 -1.85 4.96 -5.80
CA VAL A 93 -3.21 4.83 -6.33
C VAL A 93 -4.18 5.74 -5.57
N HIS A 94 -5.31 6.02 -6.21
CA HIS A 94 -6.41 6.78 -5.59
C HIS A 94 -7.54 5.85 -5.21
N CYS A 95 -8.41 6.28 -4.30
CA CYS A 95 -9.63 5.53 -4.03
C CYS A 95 -10.52 5.48 -5.28
N PRO A 96 -11.09 4.30 -5.63
CA PRO A 96 -12.02 4.21 -6.78
C PRO A 96 -13.27 5.05 -6.59
N PHE A 97 -13.67 5.33 -5.35
CA PHE A 97 -14.84 6.14 -5.04
C PHE A 97 -14.57 7.66 -5.03
N ARG A 98 -13.37 8.10 -5.44
CA ARG A 98 -13.00 9.52 -5.47
C ARG A 98 -13.98 10.38 -6.29
N ARG A 99 -14.50 9.85 -7.39
CA ARG A 99 -15.41 10.58 -8.30
C ARG A 99 -16.84 10.70 -7.75
N ASN A 100 -17.35 9.63 -7.12
CA ASN A 100 -18.77 9.53 -6.76
C ASN A 100 -19.07 9.77 -5.27
N HIS A 101 -18.09 9.56 -4.38
CA HIS A 101 -18.26 9.70 -2.92
C HIS A 101 -17.29 10.72 -2.29
N VAL A 102 -16.56 11.50 -3.09
CA VAL A 102 -15.61 12.54 -2.63
C VAL A 102 -14.54 11.96 -1.67
N CYS A 103 -14.19 10.69 -1.84
CA CYS A 103 -13.08 10.11 -1.07
C CYS A 103 -11.75 10.66 -1.58
N GLN A 104 -10.99 11.31 -0.70
CA GLN A 104 -9.70 11.93 -1.05
C GLN A 104 -8.50 11.01 -0.82
N TRP A 105 -8.75 9.76 -0.43
CA TRP A 105 -7.68 8.83 -0.09
C TRP A 105 -6.74 8.59 -1.27
N ASN A 106 -5.45 8.67 -0.97
CA ASN A 106 -4.34 8.33 -1.83
C ASN A 106 -3.32 7.54 -1.01
N GLY A 107 -2.75 6.51 -1.60
CA GLY A 107 -1.80 5.66 -0.91
C GLY A 107 -1.13 4.68 -1.85
N THR A 108 -0.27 3.83 -1.29
CA THR A 108 0.30 2.73 -2.04
C THR A 108 -0.78 1.72 -2.40
N TYR A 109 -0.61 1.05 -3.54
CA TYR A 109 -1.50 -0.01 -3.99
C TYR A 109 -1.77 -1.05 -2.90
N GLY A 110 -0.76 -1.38 -2.09
CA GLY A 110 -0.94 -2.30 -0.98
C GLY A 110 -1.94 -1.92 0.11
N LYS A 111 -2.21 -0.63 0.28
CA LYS A 111 -3.07 -0.11 1.34
C LYS A 111 -4.51 0.07 0.90
N ILE A 112 -4.80 -0.11 -0.38
CA ILE A 112 -6.13 0.17 -0.93
C ILE A 112 -7.18 -0.79 -0.38
N HIS A 113 -6.84 -2.06 -0.15
CA HIS A 113 -7.77 -3.05 0.41
C HIS A 113 -8.20 -2.69 1.82
N GLU A 114 -7.24 -2.33 2.67
CA GLU A 114 -7.51 -1.87 4.04
C GLU A 114 -8.40 -0.63 4.02
N HIS A 115 -8.05 0.37 3.20
CA HIS A 115 -8.86 1.59 3.04
C HIS A 115 -10.29 1.29 2.61
N LEU A 116 -10.48 0.43 1.60
CA LEU A 116 -11.79 0.05 1.10
C LEU A 116 -12.62 -0.64 2.17
N ASN A 117 -12.05 -1.60 2.89
CA ASN A 117 -12.74 -2.32 3.97
C ASN A 117 -13.06 -1.42 5.17
N ARG A 118 -12.28 -0.35 5.40
CA ARG A 118 -12.48 0.53 6.55
C ARG A 118 -13.46 1.67 6.28
N GLU A 119 -13.36 2.30 5.11
CA GLU A 119 -14.11 3.52 4.80
C GLU A 119 -15.29 3.26 3.83
N HIS A 120 -15.31 2.11 3.18
CA HIS A 120 -16.24 1.79 2.08
C HIS A 120 -16.79 0.36 2.14
N ASP A 121 -16.83 -0.28 3.32
CA ASP A 121 -17.33 -1.65 3.53
C ASP A 121 -18.71 -1.89 2.93
N THR A 122 -19.62 -0.94 3.10
CA THR A 122 -21.00 -0.94 2.58
C THR A 122 -21.08 -0.86 1.06
N LEU A 123 -19.99 -0.45 0.39
CA LEU A 123 -19.88 -0.35 -1.06
C LEU A 123 -19.15 -1.54 -1.68
N ILE A 124 -18.73 -2.51 -0.85
CA ILE A 124 -18.10 -3.77 -1.27
C ILE A 124 -19.18 -4.86 -1.33
N THR A 125 -19.30 -5.52 -2.48
CA THR A 125 -20.20 -6.66 -2.67
C THR A 125 -19.43 -7.96 -2.94
N LYS A 126 -19.92 -9.08 -2.41
CA LYS A 126 -19.35 -10.42 -2.67
C LYS A 126 -19.94 -11.07 -3.92
N ASP A 127 -21.11 -10.62 -4.38
CA ASP A 127 -21.93 -11.39 -5.32
C ASP A 127 -21.72 -11.00 -6.79
N ALA A 128 -20.72 -10.17 -7.10
CA ALA A 128 -20.42 -9.65 -8.45
C ALA A 128 -21.66 -9.14 -9.22
N LYS A 129 -22.64 -8.64 -8.48
CA LYS A 129 -24.00 -8.34 -8.94
C LYS A 129 -24.45 -6.99 -8.43
N PHE A 130 -24.96 -6.15 -9.32
CA PHE A 130 -25.47 -4.82 -8.98
C PHE A 130 -26.73 -4.46 -9.78
N LEU A 131 -27.57 -3.62 -9.18
CA LEU A 131 -28.87 -3.25 -9.75
C LEU A 131 -28.76 -1.96 -10.54
N ILE A 132 -29.19 -1.98 -11.80
CA ILE A 132 -29.28 -0.82 -12.68
C ILE A 132 -30.75 -0.44 -12.85
N ASN A 133 -31.08 0.81 -12.53
CA ASN A 133 -32.42 1.35 -12.77
C ASN A 133 -32.51 1.87 -14.22
N LEU A 134 -33.45 1.33 -15.00
CA LEU A 134 -33.57 1.64 -16.42
C LEU A 134 -34.56 2.78 -16.73
N ASN A 135 -35.11 3.42 -15.69
CA ASN A 135 -36.07 4.52 -15.78
C ASN A 135 -35.47 5.89 -15.42
N LYS A 136 -34.17 5.96 -15.18
CA LYS A 136 -33.45 7.20 -14.94
C LYS A 136 -32.00 7.06 -15.35
N ASN A 137 -31.33 8.19 -15.57
CA ASN A 137 -29.88 8.20 -15.63
C ASN A 137 -29.32 7.69 -14.29
N ASP A 138 -28.38 6.76 -14.37
CA ASP A 138 -27.77 6.14 -13.20
C ASP A 138 -26.27 5.97 -13.46
N ARG A 139 -25.45 6.38 -12.50
CA ARG A 139 -24.00 6.24 -12.55
C ARG A 139 -23.50 5.83 -11.19
N ARG A 140 -22.76 4.72 -11.12
CA ARG A 140 -22.25 4.21 -9.86
C ARG A 140 -20.92 3.51 -10.06
N THR A 141 -20.15 3.53 -8.98
CA THR A 141 -18.94 2.73 -8.83
C THR A 141 -19.16 1.77 -7.68
N PHE A 142 -18.74 0.52 -7.83
CA PHE A 142 -18.76 -0.48 -6.78
C PHE A 142 -17.47 -1.27 -6.76
N VAL A 143 -17.17 -1.85 -5.61
CA VAL A 143 -16.08 -2.79 -5.44
C VAL A 143 -16.67 -4.18 -5.24
N VAL A 144 -16.10 -5.16 -5.93
CA VAL A 144 -16.50 -6.56 -5.81
C VAL A 144 -15.34 -7.34 -5.22
N SER A 145 -15.61 -8.11 -4.17
CA SER A 145 -14.64 -9.00 -3.52
C SER A 145 -15.08 -10.46 -3.73
N ASN A 146 -14.81 -11.02 -4.91
CA ASN A 146 -15.11 -12.43 -5.22
C ASN A 146 -13.86 -13.10 -5.81
N GLY A 147 -13.06 -13.74 -4.95
CA GLY A 147 -11.69 -14.16 -5.28
C GLY A 147 -10.74 -12.97 -5.26
N ASN A 148 -10.87 -12.06 -6.23
CA ASN A 148 -10.08 -10.83 -6.34
C ASN A 148 -10.95 -9.58 -6.17
N PHE A 149 -10.33 -8.46 -5.75
CA PHE A 149 -11.03 -7.18 -5.77
C PHE A 149 -11.15 -6.70 -7.22
N SER A 150 -12.33 -6.24 -7.61
CA SER A 150 -12.57 -5.58 -8.88
C SER A 150 -13.40 -4.33 -8.66
N VAL A 151 -13.07 -3.24 -9.35
CA VAL A 151 -13.89 -2.04 -9.42
C VAL A 151 -14.71 -2.09 -10.70
N VAL A 152 -16.00 -1.86 -10.55
CA VAL A 152 -16.92 -1.68 -11.68
C VAL A 152 -17.42 -0.25 -11.65
N ASP A 153 -17.16 0.51 -12.70
CA ASP A 153 -17.79 1.81 -12.94
C ASP A 153 -18.76 1.66 -14.12
N TYR A 154 -20.00 2.08 -13.93
CA TYR A 154 -20.98 2.09 -15.01
C TYR A 154 -21.75 3.41 -15.06
N MET A 155 -22.27 3.70 -16.25
CA MET A 155 -23.13 4.82 -16.53
C MET A 155 -24.22 4.38 -17.50
N TYR A 156 -25.47 4.56 -17.10
CA TYR A 156 -26.64 4.36 -17.94
C TYR A 156 -27.27 5.71 -18.30
N ASP A 157 -27.52 5.90 -19.58
CA ASP A 157 -28.23 7.06 -20.12
C ASP A 157 -29.58 6.60 -20.67
N ILE A 158 -30.67 7.15 -20.10
CA ILE A 158 -32.04 6.76 -20.44
C ILE A 158 -32.45 7.23 -21.85
N ASN A 159 -31.93 8.38 -22.30
CA ASN A 159 -32.34 9.00 -23.55
C ASN A 159 -31.81 8.22 -24.75
N SER A 160 -30.55 7.79 -24.65
CA SER A 160 -29.90 6.93 -25.64
C SER A 160 -30.21 5.44 -25.42
N GLY A 161 -30.56 5.06 -24.19
CA GLY A 161 -30.71 3.66 -23.79
C GLY A 161 -29.38 2.90 -23.72
N ILE A 162 -28.26 3.62 -23.62
CA ILE A 162 -26.92 3.05 -23.64
C ILE A 162 -26.41 2.85 -22.22
N LEU A 163 -25.98 1.64 -21.90
CA LEU A 163 -25.21 1.31 -20.70
C LEU A 163 -23.74 1.20 -21.06
N LYS A 164 -22.90 2.06 -20.48
CA LYS A 164 -21.44 1.97 -20.58
C LYS A 164 -20.85 1.46 -19.27
N TYR A 165 -19.87 0.58 -19.32
CA TYR A 165 -19.21 0.04 -18.12
C TYR A 165 -17.72 -0.25 -18.35
N ASN A 166 -16.93 -0.21 -17.28
CA ASN A 166 -15.56 -0.71 -17.23
C ASN A 166 -15.38 -1.59 -15.99
N ILE A 167 -14.53 -2.61 -16.12
CA ILE A 167 -14.14 -3.50 -15.02
C ILE A 167 -12.62 -3.38 -14.86
N ALA A 168 -12.20 -2.90 -13.69
CA ALA A 168 -10.80 -2.79 -13.32
C ALA A 168 -10.47 -3.78 -12.21
N ILE A 169 -9.44 -4.60 -12.38
CA ILE A 169 -9.13 -5.69 -11.47
C ILE A 169 -7.90 -5.32 -10.64
N PHE A 170 -7.93 -5.62 -9.34
CA PHE A 170 -6.83 -5.44 -8.40
C PHE A 170 -5.82 -6.59 -8.51
N GLU A 171 -5.45 -6.97 -9.73
CA GLU A 171 -4.31 -7.83 -9.95
C GLU A 171 -3.31 -7.18 -10.89
N PRO A 172 -2.02 -7.30 -10.55
CA PRO A 172 -0.95 -6.92 -11.44
C PRO A 172 -0.72 -8.04 -12.47
N ASN A 173 -0.71 -7.72 -13.76
CA ASN A 173 -0.65 -8.65 -14.90
C ASN A 173 -1.88 -9.56 -15.10
N ILE A 174 -2.97 -8.96 -15.55
CA ILE A 174 -3.98 -9.70 -16.30
C ILE A 174 -3.72 -9.44 -17.79
N PRO A 175 -3.36 -10.45 -18.61
CA PRO A 175 -3.46 -10.30 -20.06
C PRO A 175 -4.92 -9.97 -20.41
N GLU A 176 -5.17 -9.12 -21.41
CA GLU A 176 -6.51 -8.65 -21.85
C GLU A 176 -7.62 -9.70 -21.62
N GLN A 177 -8.24 -9.69 -20.44
CA GLN A 177 -9.24 -10.68 -20.06
C GLN A 177 -10.60 -10.13 -20.45
N LYS A 178 -11.37 -10.93 -21.18
CA LYS A 178 -12.74 -10.57 -21.54
C LYS A 178 -13.69 -11.04 -20.44
N SER A 179 -14.44 -10.08 -19.89
CA SER A 179 -15.52 -10.39 -18.96
C SER A 179 -16.67 -11.08 -19.69
N THR A 180 -17.53 -11.75 -18.93
CA THR A 180 -18.86 -12.14 -19.39
C THR A 180 -19.90 -11.42 -18.53
N ILE A 181 -20.94 -10.90 -19.16
CA ILE A 181 -22.01 -10.17 -18.48
C ILE A 181 -23.27 -11.00 -18.55
N LYS A 182 -23.98 -11.13 -17.43
CA LYS A 182 -25.32 -11.69 -17.36
C LYS A 182 -26.27 -10.62 -16.84
N LEU A 183 -27.28 -10.30 -17.64
CA LEU A 183 -28.37 -9.40 -17.26
C LEU A 183 -29.56 -10.24 -16.84
N VAL A 184 -30.14 -9.94 -15.68
CA VAL A 184 -31.30 -10.63 -15.11
C VAL A 184 -32.36 -9.60 -14.77
N SER A 185 -33.61 -9.81 -15.21
CA SER A 185 -34.71 -8.93 -14.82
C SER A 185 -34.93 -8.96 -13.31
N LYS A 186 -35.18 -7.80 -12.70
CA LYS A 186 -35.50 -7.73 -11.26
C LYS A 186 -36.87 -8.34 -10.96
N CYS A 187 -37.84 -8.16 -11.86
CA CYS A 187 -39.23 -8.56 -11.65
C CYS A 187 -39.51 -10.00 -12.10
N ASP A 188 -38.64 -10.55 -12.94
CA ASP A 188 -38.76 -11.89 -13.51
C ASP A 188 -37.36 -12.54 -13.54
N PRO A 189 -36.94 -13.21 -12.46
CA PRO A 189 -35.60 -13.78 -12.35
C PRO A 189 -35.26 -14.85 -13.40
N ASP A 190 -36.28 -15.49 -13.99
CA ASP A 190 -36.11 -16.48 -15.06
C ASP A 190 -35.81 -15.80 -16.41
N SER A 191 -36.18 -14.54 -16.55
CA SER A 191 -35.81 -13.71 -17.69
C SER A 191 -34.37 -13.20 -17.54
N MET A 192 -33.45 -13.88 -18.22
CA MET A 192 -32.02 -13.58 -18.21
C MET A 192 -31.37 -13.71 -19.58
N ILE A 193 -30.37 -12.88 -19.83
CA ILE A 193 -29.56 -12.93 -21.05
C ILE A 193 -28.08 -12.83 -20.70
N GLN A 194 -27.25 -13.59 -21.41
CA GLN A 194 -25.80 -13.50 -21.31
C GLN A 194 -25.25 -12.76 -22.52
N VAL A 195 -24.38 -11.79 -22.26
CA VAL A 195 -23.73 -10.94 -23.25
C VAL A 195 -22.22 -11.13 -23.12
N LYS A 196 -21.52 -11.21 -24.25
CA LYS A 196 -20.05 -11.15 -24.23
C LYS A 196 -19.64 -9.79 -23.66
N GLY A 197 -18.87 -9.82 -22.59
CA GLY A 197 -18.33 -8.61 -22.00
C GLY A 197 -17.11 -8.11 -22.76
N GLY A 198 -16.66 -6.92 -22.40
CA GLY A 198 -15.46 -6.32 -22.97
C GLY A 198 -14.20 -6.60 -22.15
N GLU A 199 -13.12 -5.94 -22.57
CA GLU A 199 -11.80 -6.08 -21.95
C GLU A 199 -11.78 -5.48 -20.55
N CYS A 200 -11.18 -6.24 -19.63
CA CYS A 200 -10.88 -5.82 -18.28
C CYS A 200 -9.50 -5.22 -18.23
N VAL A 201 -9.29 -4.32 -17.27
CA VAL A 201 -8.06 -3.54 -17.17
C VAL A 201 -7.44 -3.67 -15.79
N SER A 202 -6.13 -3.43 -15.68
CA SER A 202 -5.47 -3.45 -14.38
C SER A 202 -5.74 -2.18 -13.59
N TYR A 203 -5.91 -2.31 -12.28
CA TYR A 203 -6.14 -1.18 -11.39
C TYR A 203 -4.93 -0.22 -11.33
N ASN A 204 -5.11 1.04 -11.76
CA ASN A 204 -4.07 2.06 -11.79
C ASN A 204 -4.56 3.44 -11.28
N LYS A 205 -3.60 4.36 -11.11
CA LYS A 205 -3.82 5.71 -10.55
C LYS A 205 -4.78 6.58 -11.35
N GLU A 206 -4.95 6.33 -12.65
CA GLU A 206 -5.72 7.17 -13.56
C GLU A 206 -7.18 6.69 -13.74
N LEU A 207 -7.57 5.59 -13.11
CA LEU A 207 -8.89 4.99 -13.34
C LEU A 207 -10.07 5.90 -13.01
N PHE A 208 -9.91 6.85 -12.09
CA PHE A 208 -10.96 7.84 -11.80
C PHE A 208 -11.24 8.79 -12.98
N LYS A 209 -10.29 8.93 -13.91
CA LYS A 209 -10.43 9.73 -15.14
C LYS A 209 -11.09 8.94 -16.28
N TRP A 210 -11.19 7.61 -16.17
CA TRP A 210 -11.72 6.79 -17.24
C TRP A 210 -13.20 7.08 -17.53
N ILE A 211 -13.53 7.03 -18.81
CA ILE A 211 -14.91 7.00 -19.29
C ILE A 211 -15.19 5.53 -19.62
N PRO A 212 -16.29 4.94 -19.13
CA PRO A 212 -16.66 3.59 -19.47
C PRO A 212 -16.71 3.38 -21.00
N GLU A 213 -15.98 2.38 -21.52
CA GLU A 213 -15.81 2.15 -22.97
C GLU A 213 -16.63 0.96 -23.48
N ASN A 214 -16.87 -0.05 -22.64
CA ASN A 214 -17.68 -1.19 -23.04
C ASN A 214 -19.16 -0.80 -23.07
N ILE A 215 -19.85 -1.12 -24.18
CA ILE A 215 -21.21 -0.66 -24.46
C ILE A 215 -22.19 -1.84 -24.49
N ILE A 216 -23.32 -1.67 -23.80
CA ILE A 216 -24.50 -2.52 -23.92
C ILE A 216 -25.69 -1.63 -24.32
N ASP A 217 -26.34 -1.99 -25.42
CA ASP A 217 -27.56 -1.34 -25.89
C ASP A 217 -28.78 -1.90 -25.13
N MET A 218 -29.21 -1.20 -24.08
CA MET A 218 -30.31 -1.66 -23.22
C MET A 218 -31.67 -1.58 -23.90
N ASN A 219 -31.83 -0.80 -24.98
CA ASN A 219 -33.10 -0.77 -25.72
C ASN A 219 -33.34 -2.13 -26.39
N LYS A 220 -32.30 -2.74 -26.94
CA LYS A 220 -32.36 -4.11 -27.47
C LYS A 220 -32.55 -5.14 -26.36
N MET A 221 -31.80 -5.01 -25.26
CA MET A 221 -31.87 -5.99 -24.16
C MET A 221 -33.21 -5.97 -23.42
N LYS A 222 -33.85 -4.80 -23.26
CA LYS A 222 -35.18 -4.68 -22.62
C LYS A 222 -36.23 -5.55 -23.29
N LEU A 223 -36.25 -5.58 -24.62
CA LEU A 223 -37.20 -6.39 -25.40
C LEU A 223 -37.04 -7.89 -25.13
N LEU A 224 -35.81 -8.34 -24.92
CA LEU A 224 -35.48 -9.74 -24.62
C LEU A 224 -35.70 -10.11 -23.15
N LEU A 225 -35.78 -9.11 -22.27
CA LEU A 225 -35.90 -9.27 -20.81
C LEU A 225 -37.32 -8.96 -20.27
N ASN A 226 -38.35 -9.04 -21.13
CA ASN A 226 -39.73 -8.72 -20.78
C ASN A 226 -39.93 -7.27 -20.29
N ASN A 227 -39.23 -6.31 -20.90
CA ASN A 227 -39.30 -4.87 -20.62
C ASN A 227 -39.17 -4.50 -19.13
N PRO A 228 -38.05 -4.86 -18.49
CA PRO A 228 -37.87 -4.63 -17.07
C PRO A 228 -37.62 -3.14 -16.77
N THR A 229 -38.11 -2.67 -15.63
CA THR A 229 -37.80 -1.32 -15.11
C THR A 229 -36.43 -1.26 -14.41
N SER A 230 -35.88 -2.41 -14.03
CA SER A 230 -34.54 -2.53 -13.47
C SER A 230 -33.97 -3.91 -13.76
N VAL A 231 -32.66 -3.97 -13.97
CA VAL A 231 -31.93 -5.21 -14.25
C VAL A 231 -30.78 -5.39 -13.28
N TRP A 232 -30.56 -6.62 -12.87
CA TRP A 232 -29.32 -7.02 -12.23
C TRP A 232 -28.28 -7.28 -13.30
N MET A 233 -27.15 -6.59 -13.22
CA MET A 233 -25.97 -6.89 -13.99
C MET A 233 -25.02 -7.71 -13.13
N CYS A 234 -24.81 -8.95 -13.52
CA CYS A 234 -23.78 -9.82 -12.96
C CYS A 234 -22.62 -9.88 -13.94
N PHE A 235 -21.39 -9.88 -13.45
CA PHE A 235 -20.22 -10.12 -14.30
C PHE A 235 -19.42 -11.30 -13.78
N THR A 236 -18.79 -12.01 -14.69
CA THR A 236 -17.79 -13.03 -14.37
C THR A 236 -16.53 -12.67 -15.15
N VAL A 237 -15.45 -12.45 -14.41
CA VAL A 237 -14.11 -12.41 -15.02
C VAL A 237 -13.59 -13.85 -14.93
N PRO A 238 -13.11 -14.44 -16.04
CA PRO A 238 -12.43 -15.72 -15.97
C PRO A 238 -11.21 -15.55 -15.07
N VAL A 239 -11.29 -16.05 -13.84
CA VAL A 239 -10.16 -16.11 -12.93
C VAL A 239 -9.14 -17.00 -13.63
N GLN A 240 -8.10 -16.42 -14.23
CA GLN A 240 -6.88 -17.18 -14.40
C GLN A 240 -6.48 -17.55 -12.99
N GLN A 241 -6.56 -18.84 -12.67
CA GLN A 241 -5.96 -19.36 -11.47
C GLN A 241 -4.56 -18.76 -11.40
N ASN A 242 -4.31 -18.04 -10.32
CA ASN A 242 -2.99 -17.53 -9.96
C ASN A 242 -1.98 -18.62 -10.36
N THR A 243 -1.03 -18.33 -11.24
CA THR A 243 0.03 -19.30 -11.59
C THR A 243 0.86 -19.70 -10.36
N ASN A 244 0.61 -19.06 -9.21
CA ASN A 244 1.03 -19.50 -7.89
C ASN A 244 0.44 -20.85 -7.43
N ALA A 245 -0.59 -21.39 -8.10
CA ALA A 245 -1.18 -22.68 -7.77
C ALA A 245 -0.21 -23.88 -7.92
N ASN A 246 0.97 -23.67 -8.51
CA ASN A 246 2.01 -24.70 -8.66
C ASN A 246 3.44 -24.20 -8.33
N LEU A 247 3.61 -23.18 -7.48
CA LEU A 247 4.97 -22.85 -7.02
C LEU A 247 5.46 -23.94 -6.06
N VAL A 248 6.55 -24.59 -6.44
CA VAL A 248 7.25 -25.55 -5.59
C VAL A 248 8.26 -24.80 -4.73
N LEU A 249 8.32 -25.12 -3.44
CA LEU A 249 9.29 -24.55 -2.52
C LEU A 249 10.71 -24.77 -3.03
N SER A 250 11.50 -23.69 -3.08
CA SER A 250 12.86 -23.80 -3.55
C SER A 250 13.78 -24.38 -2.49
N THR A 251 14.42 -25.51 -2.81
CA THR A 251 15.41 -26.16 -1.94
C THR A 251 16.74 -25.41 -1.90
N ILE A 252 17.04 -24.60 -2.93
CA ILE A 252 18.30 -23.87 -3.02
C ILE A 252 18.41 -22.74 -1.98
N LEU A 253 17.27 -22.28 -1.46
CA LEU A 253 17.22 -21.29 -0.38
C LEU A 253 17.94 -21.77 0.88
N ASN A 254 18.08 -23.08 1.08
CA ASN A 254 18.80 -23.64 2.22
C ASN A 254 20.30 -23.30 2.22
N PHE A 255 20.88 -22.92 1.08
CA PHE A 255 22.27 -22.47 1.00
C PHE A 255 22.46 -21.00 1.39
N PHE A 256 21.38 -20.22 1.43
CA PHE A 256 21.41 -18.78 1.68
C PHE A 256 20.84 -18.48 3.06
N LYS A 257 21.64 -18.73 4.10
CA LYS A 257 21.21 -18.53 5.50
C LYS A 257 21.69 -17.19 6.06
N CYS A 258 20.87 -16.59 6.90
CA CYS A 258 21.27 -15.46 7.72
C CYS A 258 22.33 -15.91 8.73
N GLY A 259 23.45 -15.20 8.80
CA GLY A 259 24.55 -15.44 9.74
C GLY A 259 24.23 -15.12 11.21
N GLN A 260 22.98 -14.77 11.54
CA GLN A 260 22.50 -14.45 12.89
C GLN A 260 21.43 -15.43 13.36
N CYS A 261 20.34 -15.59 12.60
CA CYS A 261 19.22 -16.43 12.99
C CYS A 261 19.15 -17.77 12.24
N THR A 262 20.06 -18.03 11.30
CA THR A 262 20.12 -19.26 10.47
C THR A 262 18.90 -19.52 9.57
N TYR A 263 17.89 -18.65 9.57
CA TYR A 263 16.79 -18.68 8.61
C TYR A 263 17.25 -18.29 7.20
N ASN A 264 16.47 -18.70 6.18
CA ASN A 264 16.72 -18.31 4.79
C ASN A 264 16.73 -16.78 4.65
N LEU A 265 17.70 -16.26 3.91
CA LEU A 265 17.79 -14.85 3.55
C LEU A 265 16.56 -14.48 2.73
N LYS A 266 15.98 -13.33 3.07
CA LYS A 266 14.86 -12.71 2.36
C LYS A 266 15.22 -11.27 2.09
N LEU A 267 14.68 -10.72 1.01
CA LEU A 267 14.94 -9.35 0.62
C LEU A 267 14.23 -8.34 1.53
N PRO A 268 14.83 -7.18 1.80
CA PRO A 268 16.24 -6.81 1.58
C PRO A 268 17.23 -7.58 2.47
N ILE A 269 18.45 -7.74 1.95
CA ILE A 269 19.57 -8.43 2.63
C ILE A 269 20.59 -7.39 3.08
N PHE A 270 21.20 -7.62 4.22
CA PHE A 270 22.22 -6.74 4.79
C PHE A 270 23.52 -7.51 4.97
N GLU A 271 24.64 -6.81 5.00
CA GLU A 271 25.95 -7.35 5.30
C GLU A 271 26.50 -6.65 6.52
N GLN A 272 27.01 -7.43 7.47
CA GLN A 272 27.71 -6.93 8.65
C GLN A 272 28.90 -7.83 8.95
N ASN A 273 30.09 -7.24 9.04
CA ASN A 273 31.34 -7.97 9.33
C ASN A 273 31.53 -9.21 8.42
N ASN A 274 31.30 -9.04 7.11
CA ASN A 274 31.33 -10.09 6.07
C ASN A 274 30.33 -11.25 6.28
N LYS A 275 29.28 -11.04 7.08
CA LYS A 275 28.16 -11.99 7.22
C LYS A 275 26.89 -11.38 6.65
N LEU A 276 26.13 -12.19 5.92
CA LEU A 276 24.82 -11.81 5.41
C LEU A 276 23.76 -11.91 6.52
N ILE A 277 22.92 -10.89 6.62
CA ILE A 277 21.92 -10.67 7.66
C ILE A 277 20.56 -10.51 6.97
N CYS A 278 19.54 -11.22 7.42
CA CYS A 278 18.19 -11.06 6.89
C CYS A 278 17.53 -9.78 7.42
N ILE A 279 16.48 -9.32 6.74
CA ILE A 279 15.67 -8.18 7.15
C ILE A 279 15.20 -8.25 8.61
N TYR A 280 14.75 -9.42 9.08
CA TYR A 280 14.23 -9.57 10.45
C TYR A 280 15.32 -9.38 11.51
N CYS A 281 16.51 -9.91 11.26
CA CYS A 281 17.66 -9.72 12.14
C CYS A 281 18.16 -8.29 12.11
N TYR A 282 18.21 -7.67 10.93
CA TYR A 282 18.62 -6.27 10.80
C TYR A 282 17.74 -5.33 11.65
N TYR A 283 16.45 -5.59 11.72
CA TYR A 283 15.54 -4.83 12.57
C TYR A 283 15.50 -5.30 14.02
N SER A 284 16.05 -6.46 14.37
CA SER A 284 16.09 -6.92 15.75
C SER A 284 16.84 -5.92 16.66
N PRO A 285 16.31 -5.60 17.85
CA PRO A 285 16.99 -4.73 18.81
C PRO A 285 18.30 -5.34 19.34
N LEU A 286 18.52 -6.64 19.11
CA LEU A 286 19.71 -7.37 19.54
C LEU A 286 20.93 -7.13 18.63
N ILE A 287 20.77 -6.51 17.46
CA ILE A 287 21.87 -6.26 16.52
C ILE A 287 22.32 -4.80 16.57
N THR A 288 23.61 -4.59 16.81
CA THR A 288 24.26 -3.29 16.65
C THR A 288 24.31 -2.92 15.17
N LYS A 289 23.68 -1.82 14.76
CA LYS A 289 23.63 -1.40 13.33
C LYS A 289 24.94 -0.82 12.79
N GLN A 290 25.98 -0.71 13.61
CA GLN A 290 27.30 -0.27 13.17
C GLN A 290 27.86 -1.23 12.10
N ASN A 291 28.36 -0.66 11.00
CA ASN A 291 28.93 -1.37 9.85
C ASN A 291 27.95 -2.32 9.13
N CYS A 292 26.63 -2.15 9.31
CA CYS A 292 25.64 -2.82 8.47
C CYS A 292 25.48 -2.06 7.15
N LYS A 293 25.65 -2.75 6.02
CA LYS A 293 25.37 -2.20 4.68
C LYS A 293 24.28 -3.03 4.01
N MET A 294 23.30 -2.38 3.40
CA MET A 294 22.33 -3.11 2.59
C MET A 294 23.02 -3.64 1.33
N ILE A 295 22.82 -4.92 1.02
CA ILE A 295 23.23 -5.48 -0.25
C ILE A 295 22.34 -4.87 -1.35
N PRO A 296 22.91 -4.27 -2.39
CA PRO A 296 22.12 -3.67 -3.47
C PRO A 296 21.09 -4.65 -4.04
N SER A 297 19.87 -4.18 -4.28
CA SER A 297 18.79 -5.00 -4.84
C SER A 297 19.10 -5.52 -6.24
N ASN A 298 19.98 -4.84 -6.98
CA ASN A 298 20.51 -5.25 -8.27
C ASN A 298 21.75 -6.16 -8.18
N SER A 299 22.17 -6.61 -6.99
CA SER A 299 23.24 -7.60 -6.88
C SER A 299 22.80 -8.96 -7.44
N SER A 300 23.74 -9.77 -7.93
CA SER A 300 23.43 -11.13 -8.42
C SER A 300 22.73 -11.98 -7.36
N LEU A 301 23.13 -11.82 -6.09
CA LEU A 301 22.50 -12.50 -4.96
C LEU A 301 21.05 -12.04 -4.75
N SER A 302 20.81 -10.72 -4.75
CA SER A 302 19.47 -10.17 -4.54
C SER A 302 18.51 -10.56 -5.67
N ARG A 303 18.97 -10.52 -6.93
CA ARG A 303 18.18 -10.96 -8.09
C ARG A 303 17.83 -12.45 -8.01
N PHE A 304 18.81 -13.27 -7.67
CA PHE A 304 18.60 -14.70 -7.52
C PHE A 304 17.53 -14.96 -6.46
N LEU A 305 17.69 -14.40 -5.25
CA LEU A 305 16.76 -14.60 -4.15
C LEU A 305 15.37 -13.98 -4.37
N ALA A 306 15.22 -13.00 -5.27
CA ALA A 306 13.93 -12.42 -5.66
C ALA A 306 13.05 -13.44 -6.41
N GLU A 307 13.66 -14.23 -7.29
CA GLU A 307 12.98 -15.17 -8.19
C GLU A 307 12.69 -16.52 -7.55
N GLU A 308 13.32 -16.83 -6.41
CA GLU A 308 13.08 -18.06 -5.69
C GLU A 308 11.71 -18.10 -5.00
N ASN A 309 11.19 -19.31 -4.78
CA ASN A 309 9.90 -19.55 -4.15
C ASN A 309 10.09 -19.85 -2.66
N TYR A 310 9.48 -19.05 -1.80
CA TYR A 310 9.55 -19.15 -0.35
C TYR A 310 8.21 -19.60 0.20
N GLN A 311 8.25 -20.42 1.24
CA GLN A 311 7.09 -20.66 2.08
C GLN A 311 6.96 -19.53 3.10
N CYS A 312 5.73 -19.08 3.34
CA CYS A 312 5.43 -18.16 4.44
C CYS A 312 5.89 -18.75 5.78
N ARG A 313 6.53 -17.93 6.61
CA ARG A 313 7.03 -18.34 7.93
C ARG A 313 5.95 -18.57 8.98
N ASN A 314 4.73 -18.09 8.77
CA ASN A 314 3.67 -18.16 9.78
C ASN A 314 3.03 -19.54 9.71
N ASP A 315 2.95 -20.25 10.84
CA ASP A 315 2.68 -21.69 10.91
C ASP A 315 1.36 -22.15 10.24
N HIS A 316 0.37 -21.27 10.19
CA HIS A 316 -0.93 -21.55 9.57
C HIS A 316 -1.05 -21.04 8.13
N CYS A 317 0.00 -20.40 7.60
CA CYS A 317 0.05 -19.92 6.24
C CYS A 317 0.80 -20.91 5.33
N GLY A 318 0.05 -21.67 4.55
CA GLY A 318 0.59 -22.63 3.58
C GLY A 318 1.05 -22.01 2.25
N GLU A 319 0.99 -20.69 2.09
CA GLU A 319 1.28 -20.04 0.82
C GLU A 319 2.76 -20.10 0.44
N ILE A 320 3.00 -20.39 -0.85
CA ILE A 320 4.32 -20.31 -1.48
C ILE A 320 4.35 -19.09 -2.39
N ILE A 321 5.32 -18.21 -2.15
CA ILE A 321 5.37 -16.85 -2.68
C ILE A 321 6.78 -16.56 -3.19
N LYS A 322 6.87 -15.81 -4.28
CA LYS A 322 8.16 -15.35 -4.80
C LYS A 322 8.90 -14.45 -3.81
N GLY A 323 10.23 -14.53 -3.81
CA GLY A 323 11.11 -13.80 -2.90
C GLY A 323 10.98 -12.28 -2.96
N TYR A 324 10.58 -11.72 -4.10
CA TYR A 324 10.29 -10.28 -4.20
C TYR A 324 9.04 -9.83 -3.42
N SER A 325 8.16 -10.76 -3.02
CA SER A 325 6.90 -10.47 -2.30
C SER A 325 6.80 -11.13 -0.92
N ILE A 326 7.68 -12.07 -0.58
CA ILE A 326 7.54 -12.91 0.63
C ILE A 326 7.49 -12.09 1.92
N VAL A 327 8.38 -11.12 2.11
CA VAL A 327 8.45 -10.35 3.36
C VAL A 327 7.20 -9.48 3.54
N ASN A 328 6.72 -8.87 2.45
CA ASN A 328 5.50 -8.08 2.48
C ASN A 328 4.31 -8.95 2.88
N HIS A 329 4.18 -10.13 2.26
CA HIS A 329 3.16 -11.10 2.67
C HIS A 329 3.30 -11.48 4.14
N GLU A 330 4.49 -11.81 4.63
CA GLU A 330 4.69 -12.25 6.02
C GLU A 330 4.30 -11.19 7.05
N ILE A 331 4.50 -9.92 6.74
CA ILE A 331 4.12 -8.77 7.58
C ILE A 331 2.59 -8.63 7.61
N THR A 332 1.94 -8.77 6.46
CA THR A 332 0.48 -8.61 6.30
C THR A 332 -0.31 -9.92 6.41
N CYS A 333 0.36 -11.02 6.76
CA CYS A 333 -0.22 -12.35 6.74
C CYS A 333 -1.34 -12.44 7.80
N PRO A 334 -2.55 -12.91 7.43
CA PRO A 334 -3.66 -13.06 8.39
C PRO A 334 -3.33 -14.01 9.56
N PHE A 335 -2.38 -14.92 9.34
CA PHE A 335 -1.92 -15.90 10.32
C PHE A 335 -0.71 -15.45 11.12
N ARG A 336 -0.30 -14.19 11.01
CA ARG A 336 0.78 -13.64 11.83
C ARG A 336 0.38 -13.65 13.30
N VAL A 337 1.30 -14.17 14.12
CA VAL A 337 1.15 -14.25 15.56
C VAL A 337 1.92 -13.09 16.22
N HIS A 338 1.26 -12.41 17.13
CA HIS A 338 1.80 -11.32 17.95
C HIS A 338 1.85 -11.74 19.42
N LYS A 339 2.81 -11.21 20.18
CA LYS A 339 2.84 -11.41 21.64
C LYS A 339 2.15 -10.25 22.34
N CYS A 340 1.23 -10.56 23.25
CA CYS A 340 0.59 -9.55 24.08
C CYS A 340 1.63 -8.82 24.95
N PHE A 341 1.69 -7.48 24.90
CA PHE A 341 2.59 -6.68 25.74
C PHE A 341 2.24 -6.73 27.24
N VAL A 342 1.04 -7.20 27.60
CA VAL A 342 0.58 -7.33 28.98
C VAL A 342 0.86 -8.72 29.54
N CYS A 343 0.37 -9.76 28.85
CA CYS A 343 0.38 -11.13 29.38
C CYS A 343 1.32 -12.09 28.63
N ASN A 344 2.00 -11.61 27.58
CA ASN A 344 2.92 -12.39 26.74
C ASN A 344 2.27 -13.59 26.01
N LYS A 345 0.94 -13.69 26.00
CA LYS A 345 0.20 -14.69 25.22
C LYS A 345 0.36 -14.43 23.73
N GLU A 346 0.52 -15.51 22.97
CA GLU A 346 0.53 -15.50 21.52
C GLU A 346 -0.91 -15.33 20.98
N LEU A 347 -1.09 -14.34 20.12
CA LEU A 347 -2.39 -13.91 19.59
C LEU A 347 -2.32 -13.81 18.08
N LEU A 348 -3.34 -14.31 17.39
CA LEU A 348 -3.54 -13.96 15.99
C LEU A 348 -3.96 -12.50 15.89
N GLN A 349 -3.52 -11.85 14.83
CA GLN A 349 -3.85 -10.45 14.55
C GLN A 349 -5.36 -10.16 14.60
N SER A 350 -6.18 -11.09 14.11
CA SER A 350 -7.64 -10.98 14.08
C SER A 350 -8.29 -10.86 15.45
N VAL A 351 -7.67 -11.43 16.49
CA VAL A 351 -8.21 -11.43 17.88
C VAL A 351 -7.46 -10.47 18.80
N ALA A 352 -6.41 -9.81 18.31
CA ALA A 352 -5.57 -8.92 19.12
C ALA A 352 -6.39 -7.79 19.75
N LYS A 353 -7.26 -7.13 18.99
CA LYS A 353 -8.08 -6.01 19.50
C LYS A 353 -8.96 -6.44 20.67
N GLU A 354 -9.71 -7.52 20.51
CA GLU A 354 -10.61 -8.05 21.55
C GLU A 354 -9.80 -8.41 22.81
N HIS A 355 -8.65 -9.07 22.63
CA HIS A 355 -7.79 -9.46 23.75
C HIS A 355 -7.23 -8.27 24.56
N TYR A 356 -6.79 -7.18 23.92
CA TYR A 356 -6.32 -6.00 24.67
C TYR A 356 -7.46 -5.28 25.40
N VAL A 357 -8.68 -5.31 24.84
CA VAL A 357 -9.87 -4.81 25.52
C VAL A 357 -10.21 -5.66 26.76
N GLU A 358 -10.00 -6.98 26.73
CA GLU A 358 -10.15 -7.85 27.91
C GLU A 358 -9.18 -7.48 29.06
N HIS A 359 -7.99 -6.96 28.74
CA HIS A 359 -7.07 -6.39 29.74
C HIS A 359 -7.53 -5.03 30.30
N GLY A 360 -8.69 -4.52 29.87
CA GLY A 360 -9.21 -3.21 30.25
C GLY A 360 -8.44 -2.05 29.59
N ILE A 361 -7.74 -2.30 28.49
CA ILE A 361 -6.94 -1.29 27.79
C ILE A 361 -7.80 -0.62 26.73
N GLU A 362 -7.79 0.70 26.73
CA GLU A 362 -8.55 1.51 25.78
C GLU A 362 -7.95 1.42 24.36
N TYR A 363 -8.81 1.11 23.39
CA TYR A 363 -8.45 1.09 21.97
C TYR A 363 -8.54 2.50 21.37
N PHE A 364 -7.47 2.94 20.71
CA PHE A 364 -7.37 4.27 20.10
C PHE A 364 -7.70 4.21 18.59
N THR A 365 -8.86 4.78 18.22
CA THR A 365 -9.34 4.95 16.82
C THR A 365 -9.49 6.41 16.41
N ASP A 366 -9.44 6.67 15.10
CA ASP A 366 -9.58 7.98 14.43
C ASP A 366 -11.00 8.63 14.57
N GLU A 367 -11.91 8.07 15.38
CA GLU A 367 -13.35 8.36 15.32
C GLU A 367 -13.81 9.67 16.00
N HIS A 368 -12.92 10.41 16.66
CA HIS A 368 -13.26 11.70 17.27
C HIS A 368 -12.52 12.86 16.62
N ASN A 369 -13.01 13.32 15.45
CA ASN A 369 -13.09 14.75 15.02
C ASN A 369 -13.21 14.94 13.49
N GLN A 370 -14.22 14.37 12.83
CA GLN A 370 -14.59 14.77 11.46
C GLN A 370 -15.46 16.04 11.40
N LYS A 371 -15.78 16.68 12.53
CA LYS A 371 -16.48 17.96 12.55
C LYS A 371 -15.45 19.08 12.64
N ASN A 372 -15.19 19.75 11.51
CA ASN A 372 -14.43 21.01 11.34
C ASN A 372 -12.96 20.89 10.89
N VAL A 373 -12.71 20.48 9.63
CA VAL A 373 -11.54 20.99 8.89
C VAL A 373 -11.91 21.25 7.42
N ASN A 374 -12.50 22.42 7.16
CA ASN A 374 -12.27 23.11 5.88
C ASN A 374 -10.94 23.85 6.03
N ASN A 375 -9.85 23.36 5.42
CA ASN A 375 -8.80 24.17 4.79
C ASN A 375 -7.63 23.33 4.26
N GLN A 376 -7.10 23.77 3.13
CA GLN A 376 -6.12 23.14 2.26
C GLN A 376 -4.68 23.07 2.83
N GLN A 377 -4.45 22.42 3.97
CA GLN A 377 -3.09 22.16 4.47
C GLN A 377 -2.85 20.68 4.78
N ARG A 378 -2.12 20.04 3.86
CA ARG A 378 -1.26 18.83 3.94
C ARG A 378 -1.46 17.82 5.09
N LYS A 379 -1.77 16.57 4.69
CA LYS A 379 -1.13 15.30 5.10
C LYS A 379 -0.75 15.14 6.59
N GLN A 380 -1.71 15.15 7.49
CA GLN A 380 -1.52 14.63 8.85
C GLN A 380 -2.78 13.84 9.24
N GLN A 381 -2.67 12.52 9.43
CA GLN A 381 -3.68 11.79 10.23
C GLN A 381 -3.56 12.31 11.65
N THR A 382 -4.38 13.29 12.00
CA THR A 382 -4.29 14.00 13.28
C THR A 382 -5.54 13.70 14.09
N SER A 383 -5.44 12.71 14.97
CA SER A 383 -6.46 12.41 15.97
C SER A 383 -6.16 13.22 17.25
N TYR A 384 -7.21 13.66 17.94
CA TYR A 384 -7.12 14.56 19.11
C TYR A 384 -7.48 13.79 20.38
N TYR A 385 -6.68 13.94 21.43
CA TYR A 385 -7.03 13.43 22.76
C TYR A 385 -6.96 14.59 23.76
N ASN A 386 -8.13 15.03 24.23
CA ASN A 386 -8.26 16.01 25.31
C ASN A 386 -8.58 15.24 26.59
N ASN A 387 -7.75 15.34 27.62
CA ASN A 387 -8.10 14.77 28.91
C ASN A 387 -7.73 15.69 30.06
N GLN A 388 -8.71 15.97 30.91
CA GLN A 388 -8.63 17.07 31.87
C GLN A 388 -8.00 16.71 33.22
N GLN A 389 -7.52 15.48 33.49
CA GLN A 389 -6.82 15.18 34.75
C GLN A 389 -5.82 14.01 34.58
N ILE A 390 -4.51 14.30 34.52
CA ILE A 390 -3.43 13.28 34.44
C ILE A 390 -2.72 13.17 35.81
N LEU A 391 -3.29 12.40 36.72
CA LEU A 391 -2.62 11.92 37.93
C LEU A 391 -2.50 10.38 37.98
N GLN A 392 -2.98 9.68 36.96
CA GLN A 392 -3.05 8.21 36.91
C GLN A 392 -2.25 7.65 35.73
N LEU A 393 -1.67 6.46 35.92
CA LEU A 393 -1.05 5.67 34.84
C LEU A 393 -2.12 5.39 33.78
N LYS A 394 -1.85 5.75 32.54
CA LYS A 394 -2.74 5.43 31.43
C LYS A 394 -2.04 4.53 30.43
N THR A 395 -2.78 3.52 29.99
CA THR A 395 -2.36 2.58 28.96
C THR A 395 -3.39 2.60 27.84
N ILE A 396 -2.93 2.73 26.61
CA ILE A 396 -3.75 2.65 25.40
C ILE A 396 -3.03 1.77 24.37
N PHE A 397 -3.79 1.28 23.38
CA PHE A 397 -3.21 0.61 22.22
C PHE A 397 -3.90 1.04 20.93
N THR A 398 -3.19 0.94 19.81
CA THR A 398 -3.75 1.16 18.47
C THR A 398 -3.21 0.13 17.50
N MET A 399 -3.90 -0.03 16.37
CA MET A 399 -3.54 -0.96 15.30
C MET A 399 -3.29 -0.12 14.05
N LEU A 400 -2.05 -0.09 13.54
CA LEU A 400 -1.68 0.62 12.32
C LEU A 400 -0.97 -0.35 11.37
N GLU A 401 -1.49 -0.54 10.15
CA GLU A 401 -0.87 -1.42 9.12
C GLU A 401 -0.59 -2.84 9.63
N ASN A 402 -1.51 -3.38 10.42
CA ASN A 402 -1.39 -4.64 11.12
C ASN A 402 -0.34 -4.69 12.25
N GLU A 403 0.20 -3.56 12.69
CA GLU A 403 1.08 -3.48 13.86
C GLU A 403 0.33 -3.02 15.10
N ILE A 404 0.58 -3.72 16.21
CA ILE A 404 0.10 -3.35 17.54
C ILE A 404 1.08 -2.32 18.11
N ILE A 405 0.57 -1.13 18.42
CA ILE A 405 1.33 -0.06 19.08
C ILE A 405 0.73 0.12 20.46
N TYR A 406 1.55 -0.14 21.48
CA TYR A 406 1.17 -0.10 22.88
C TYR A 406 1.85 1.09 23.56
N ILE A 407 1.05 1.95 24.18
CA ILE A 407 1.51 3.23 24.71
C ILE A 407 1.09 3.33 26.17
N THR A 408 2.07 3.57 27.03
CA THR A 408 1.85 3.81 28.45
C THR A 408 2.44 5.16 28.85
N TYR A 409 1.67 5.98 29.55
CA TYR A 409 2.17 7.24 30.08
C TYR A 409 1.67 7.51 31.50
N LYS A 410 2.47 8.21 32.29
CA LYS A 410 2.18 8.53 33.69
C LYS A 410 2.76 9.89 34.05
N TYR A 411 1.99 10.70 34.77
CA TYR A 411 2.48 11.89 35.46
C TYR A 411 2.26 11.73 36.96
N ASN A 412 3.29 11.97 37.78
CA ASN A 412 3.21 11.83 39.24
C ASN A 412 3.59 13.13 39.98
N ASN A 413 3.28 14.30 39.40
CA ASN A 413 3.66 15.64 39.87
C ASN A 413 5.18 15.92 39.94
N ALA A 414 6.03 14.90 39.89
CA ALA A 414 7.49 15.02 39.91
C ALA A 414 8.15 14.65 38.57
N GLN A 415 7.54 13.76 37.79
CA GLN A 415 8.02 13.33 36.48
C GLN A 415 6.88 12.89 35.56
N PHE A 416 7.06 13.09 34.27
CA PHE A 416 6.27 12.50 33.20
C PHE A 416 7.08 11.38 32.56
N THR A 417 6.54 10.16 32.58
CA THR A 417 7.15 8.99 31.92
C THR A 417 6.24 8.52 30.81
N LEU A 418 6.83 8.25 29.66
CA LEU A 418 6.17 7.76 28.46
C LEU A 418 6.93 6.58 27.89
N LYS A 419 6.20 5.50 27.61
CA LYS A 419 6.72 4.26 27.03
C LYS A 419 5.92 3.91 25.79
N VAL A 420 6.62 3.67 24.70
CA VAL A 420 6.05 3.17 23.45
C VAL A 420 6.66 1.81 23.17
N GLN A 421 5.80 0.82 22.95
CA GLN A 421 6.13 -0.54 22.54
C GLN A 421 5.47 -0.84 21.19
N GLN A 422 6.25 -1.37 20.26
CA GLN A 422 5.82 -1.73 18.91
C GLN A 422 6.27 -3.16 18.63
N ASP A 423 5.38 -3.96 18.05
CA ASP A 423 5.72 -5.33 17.65
C ASP A 423 6.62 -5.34 16.39
N PHE A 424 6.46 -4.33 15.54
CA PHE A 424 7.32 -4.04 14.40
C PHE A 424 7.35 -2.52 14.11
N ILE A 425 8.44 -2.06 13.52
CA ILE A 425 8.54 -0.67 13.05
C ILE A 425 7.84 -0.59 11.70
N VAL A 426 6.69 0.09 11.64
CA VAL A 426 6.00 0.38 10.36
C VAL A 426 6.91 1.27 9.51
N HIS A 427 7.48 0.73 8.43
CA HIS A 427 8.31 1.51 7.52
C HIS A 427 7.47 2.64 6.90
N ASN A 428 8.00 3.87 6.97
CA ASN A 428 7.40 5.13 6.50
C ASN A 428 6.46 5.85 7.46
N TYR A 429 6.25 5.38 8.69
CA TYR A 429 5.54 6.16 9.71
C TYR A 429 6.43 6.47 10.90
N LYS A 430 6.36 7.71 11.34
CA LYS A 430 6.82 8.14 12.64
C LYS A 430 5.59 8.27 13.53
N LEU A 431 5.58 7.57 14.65
CA LEU A 431 4.63 7.87 15.71
C LEU A 431 5.11 9.17 16.36
N ASN A 432 4.31 10.22 16.27
CA ASN A 432 4.58 11.47 16.94
C ASN A 432 3.70 11.57 18.17
N MET A 433 4.30 11.94 19.29
CA MET A 433 3.57 12.41 20.45
C MET A 433 3.86 13.89 20.64
N GLU A 434 2.83 14.68 20.86
CA GLU A 434 2.94 16.10 21.17
C GLU A 434 2.31 16.36 22.54
N LEU A 435 3.11 16.84 23.48
CA LEU A 435 2.64 17.30 24.78
C LEU A 435 2.13 18.74 24.63
N GLN A 436 0.83 18.91 24.82
CA GLN A 436 0.15 20.19 24.70
C GLN A 436 -0.18 20.75 26.09
N CYS A 437 0.07 22.03 26.28
CA CYS A 437 -0.38 22.76 27.46
C CYS A 437 -1.85 23.16 27.27
N THR A 438 -2.67 22.97 28.30
CA THR A 438 -4.11 23.33 28.31
C THR A 438 -4.38 24.78 28.65
N HIS A 439 -3.40 25.52 29.16
CA HIS A 439 -3.60 26.86 29.67
C HIS A 439 -3.45 27.91 28.56
N ASP A 440 -4.56 28.47 28.07
CA ASP A 440 -4.60 29.45 26.96
C ASP A 440 -3.69 30.68 27.15
N GLN A 441 -3.38 31.04 28.40
CA GLN A 441 -2.50 32.17 28.70
C GLN A 441 -1.00 31.84 28.62
N CYS A 442 -0.67 30.55 28.56
CA CYS A 442 0.71 30.11 28.40
C CYS A 442 1.00 29.93 26.92
N LYS A 443 1.68 30.92 26.33
CA LYS A 443 2.24 30.90 24.97
C LYS A 443 3.42 29.90 24.85
N PHE A 444 3.31 28.73 25.46
CA PHE A 444 4.36 27.71 25.41
C PHE A 444 4.23 26.89 24.13
N ARG A 445 5.36 26.55 23.51
CA ARG A 445 5.42 25.71 22.32
C ARG A 445 5.27 24.25 22.75
N SER A 446 4.36 23.52 22.14
CA SER A 446 4.19 22.09 22.41
C SER A 446 5.50 21.31 22.24
N GLU A 447 5.77 20.37 23.13
CA GLU A 447 6.94 19.49 23.04
C GLU A 447 6.60 18.27 22.20
N LYS A 448 7.40 17.99 21.17
CA LYS A 448 7.13 16.94 20.18
C LYS A 448 8.19 15.85 20.25
N PHE A 449 7.73 14.62 20.50
CA PHE A 449 8.53 13.40 20.52
C PHE A 449 8.24 12.57 19.28
N VAL A 450 9.29 12.00 18.70
CA VAL A 450 9.22 11.17 17.50
C VAL A 450 9.71 9.77 17.84
N PHE A 451 8.85 8.78 17.64
CA PHE A 451 9.09 7.38 17.94
C PHE A 451 9.23 6.56 16.67
N ASN A 452 10.30 5.78 16.59
CA ASN A 452 10.75 5.00 15.42
C ASN A 452 11.52 3.72 15.80
N ALA A 453 11.33 3.20 17.01
CA ALA A 453 11.93 1.94 17.45
C ALA A 453 10.94 1.07 18.23
N TYR A 454 11.24 -0.24 18.29
CA TYR A 454 10.45 -1.28 18.98
C TYR A 454 10.11 -0.95 20.43
N TYR A 455 11.06 -0.34 21.14
CA TYR A 455 10.88 0.17 22.48
C TYR A 455 11.56 1.53 22.58
N GLN A 456 10.81 2.53 23.02
CA GLN A 456 11.34 3.84 23.34
C GLN A 456 10.68 4.37 24.60
N GLU A 457 11.49 4.93 25.48
CA GLU A 457 11.06 5.54 26.73
C GLU A 457 11.56 6.98 26.79
N VAL A 458 10.65 7.89 27.13
CA VAL A 458 10.96 9.30 27.39
C VAL A 458 10.54 9.59 28.82
N THR A 459 11.47 10.14 29.60
CA THR A 459 11.20 10.63 30.96
C THR A 459 11.56 12.10 31.01
N LEU A 460 10.62 12.93 31.46
CA LEU A 460 10.81 14.35 31.71
C LEU A 460 10.61 14.64 33.19
N LEU A 461 11.54 15.34 33.81
CA LEU A 461 11.37 15.82 35.18
C LEU A 461 10.38 16.99 35.22
N ALA A 462 9.65 17.15 36.34
CA ALA A 462 8.73 18.29 36.51
C ALA A 462 9.43 19.64 36.41
N SER A 463 10.74 19.70 36.69
CA SER A 463 11.57 20.91 36.49
C SER A 463 11.83 21.23 35.01
N GLU A 464 11.79 20.22 34.14
CA GLU A 464 11.93 20.37 32.68
C GLU A 464 10.58 20.69 32.03
N LEU A 465 9.48 20.39 32.72
CA LEU A 465 8.15 20.77 32.31
C LEU A 465 7.86 22.23 32.70
N PRO A 466 7.24 23.02 31.81
CA PRO A 466 6.90 24.41 32.13
C PRO A 466 6.00 24.50 33.36
N LYS A 467 6.14 25.57 34.16
CA LYS A 467 5.31 25.80 35.36
C LYS A 467 3.79 25.80 35.09
N CYS A 468 3.36 25.97 33.86
CA CYS A 468 1.95 25.89 33.47
C CYS A 468 1.43 24.46 33.24
N PHE A 469 2.27 23.44 33.33
CA PHE A 469 1.90 22.02 33.24
C PHE A 469 1.36 21.46 34.58
N HIS A 470 1.06 22.31 35.57
CA HIS A 470 0.48 21.87 36.84
C HIS A 470 -0.98 21.43 36.63
N GLY A 471 -1.20 20.11 36.57
CA GLY A 471 -2.50 19.46 36.73
C GLY A 471 -3.22 19.05 35.44
N GLN A 472 -2.92 19.64 34.29
CA GLN A 472 -3.61 19.35 33.02
C GLN A 472 -2.65 19.35 31.82
N VAL A 473 -2.02 18.21 31.57
CA VAL A 473 -1.22 17.96 30.36
C VAL A 473 -2.12 17.27 29.34
N ASN A 474 -2.16 17.74 28.10
CA ASN A 474 -2.79 17.02 27.01
C ASN A 474 -1.72 16.27 26.22
N VAL A 475 -2.05 15.05 25.80
CA VAL A 475 -1.16 14.22 25.00
C VAL A 475 -1.81 14.01 23.65
N ARG A 476 -1.22 14.58 22.61
CA ARG A 476 -1.67 14.35 21.24
C ARG A 476 -0.81 13.26 20.61
N LEU A 477 -1.46 12.28 20.02
CA LEU A 477 -0.83 11.18 19.30
C LEU A 477 -1.22 11.25 17.84
N TYR A 478 -0.24 11.24 16.95
CA TYR A 478 -0.51 11.22 15.52
C TYR A 478 0.61 10.55 14.74
N PHE A 479 0.23 9.93 13.64
CA PHE A 479 1.17 9.30 12.73
C PHE A 479 1.50 10.27 11.60
N SER A 480 2.79 10.53 11.39
CA SER A 480 3.24 11.26 10.21
C SER A 480 3.95 10.34 9.25
N TYR A 481 3.65 10.46 7.98
CA TYR A 481 4.47 9.87 6.93
C TYR A 481 5.89 10.46 7.00
N CYS A 482 6.91 9.62 6.86
CA CYS A 482 8.32 10.03 6.91
C CYS A 482 8.70 10.98 5.78
#